data_AF-E6Q945-F1
#
_entry.id   AF-E6Q945-F1
#
_cell.length_a   1.000
_cell.length_b   1.000
_cell.length_c   1.000
_cell.angle_alpha   90.00
_cell.angle_beta   90.00
_cell.angle_gamma   90.00
#
_symmetry.space_group_name_H-M   'P 1'
#
loop_
_entity.id
_entity.type
_entity.pdbx_description
1 polymer ?
#
loop_
_entity_poly.entity_id
_entity_poly.type
_entity_poly.pdbx_seq_one_letter_code
_entity_poly.pdbx_strand_id
1 'polypeptide(L)'
;MLLIDGFNHDGQARQLCSAGFYAHCYARLRKGGVLVVDMLNSDRRCATYITGIRERFDDHVIAIEAELFGNRVVFANTGHSYSGPQDDVFINHH
;
A
#
# COMPACT_ATOMS: atom_id res chain seq x y z
N MET A 1 -11.29 -4.46 -6.40
CA MET A 1 -10.39 -4.32 -5.25
C MET A 1 -9.38 -5.44 -5.34
N LEU A 2 -8.11 -5.14 -5.12
CA LEU A 2 -7.07 -6.15 -4.97
C LEU A 2 -6.52 -6.02 -3.55
N LEU A 3 -6.48 -7.12 -2.82
CA LEU A 3 -5.83 -7.18 -1.51
C LEU A 3 -4.56 -8.02 -1.67
N ILE A 4 -3.45 -7.47 -1.20
CA ILE A 4 -2.19 -8.17 -1.08
C ILE A 4 -1.91 -8.31 0.40
N ASP A 5 -2.00 -9.54 0.89
CA ASP A 5 -1.43 -9.92 2.16
C ASP A 5 0.04 -10.25 1.92
N GLY A 6 0.91 -9.41 2.46
CA GLY A 6 2.33 -9.41 2.15
C GLY A 6 3.17 -10.35 3.01
N PHE A 7 2.61 -11.06 4.00
CA PHE A 7 3.45 -11.76 4.99
C PHE A 7 3.59 -13.26 4.82
N ASN A 8 4.85 -13.69 4.80
CA ASN A 8 5.33 -14.98 5.28
C ASN A 8 6.59 -14.73 6.15
N HIS A 9 7.17 -15.76 6.77
CA HIS A 9 8.21 -15.58 7.82
C HIS A 9 9.49 -14.84 7.35
N ASP A 10 9.68 -14.67 6.04
CA ASP A 10 10.83 -14.00 5.40
C ASP A 10 10.57 -12.53 5.04
N GLY A 11 9.38 -12.00 5.38
CA GLY A 11 8.91 -10.70 4.93
C GLY A 11 8.30 -10.73 3.53
N GLN A 12 7.97 -9.56 2.97
CA GLN A 12 7.22 -9.51 1.72
C GLN A 12 8.02 -10.01 0.51
N ALA A 13 7.43 -10.95 -0.24
CA ALA A 13 8.07 -11.54 -1.41
C ALA A 13 8.43 -10.44 -2.43
N ARG A 14 9.72 -10.33 -2.78
CA ARG A 14 10.26 -9.24 -3.63
C ARG A 14 9.52 -9.04 -4.95
N GLN A 15 8.92 -10.09 -5.50
CA GLN A 15 8.14 -10.03 -6.74
C GLN A 15 6.86 -9.18 -6.58
N LEU A 16 6.25 -9.17 -5.40
CA LEU A 16 5.05 -8.39 -5.06
C LEU A 16 5.36 -6.91 -4.80
N CYS A 17 6.64 -6.54 -4.69
CA CYS A 17 7.09 -5.19 -4.37
C CYS A 17 7.81 -4.50 -5.54
N SER A 18 7.57 -4.97 -6.77
CA SER A 18 8.22 -4.43 -7.97
C SER A 18 7.32 -3.43 -8.69
N ALA A 19 7.93 -2.44 -9.35
CA ALA A 19 7.20 -1.49 -10.19
C ALA A 19 6.35 -2.20 -11.26
N GLY A 20 6.88 -3.26 -11.87
CA GLY A 20 6.16 -4.08 -12.84
C GLY A 20 4.93 -4.79 -12.25
N PHE A 21 5.03 -5.25 -11.00
CA PHE A 21 3.90 -5.84 -10.30
C PHE A 21 2.81 -4.80 -9.99
N TYR A 22 3.17 -3.63 -9.48
CA TYR A 22 2.21 -2.54 -9.25
C TYR A 22 1.56 -2.07 -10.56
N ALA A 23 2.31 -2.06 -11.67
CA ALA A 23 1.77 -1.75 -12.98
C ALA A 23 0.69 -2.75 -13.43
N HIS A 24 0.92 -4.05 -13.21
CA HIS A 24 -0.07 -5.08 -13.47
C HIS A 24 -1.30 -4.95 -12.57
N CYS A 25 -1.12 -4.64 -11.28
CA CYS A 25 -2.23 -4.40 -10.36
C CYS A 25 -3.10 -3.21 -10.82
N TYR A 26 -2.47 -2.08 -11.15
CA TYR A 26 -3.16 -0.89 -11.65
C TYR A 26 -3.99 -1.21 -12.90
N ALA A 27 -3.40 -1.90 -13.89
CA ALA A 27 -4.07 -2.24 -15.14
C ALA A 27 -5.28 -3.18 -14.97
N ARG A 28 -5.33 -3.97 -13.88
CA ARG A 28 -6.44 -4.88 -13.58
C ARG A 28 -7.56 -4.23 -12.75
N LEU A 29 -7.32 -3.06 -12.17
CA LEU A 29 -8.33 -2.35 -11.40
C LEU A 29 -9.27 -1.58 -12.34
N ARG A 30 -10.58 -1.70 -12.11
CA ARG A 30 -11.57 -0.79 -12.72
C ARG A 30 -11.29 0.64 -12.26
N LYS A 31 -11.76 1.65 -13.02
CA LYS A 31 -11.73 3.06 -12.59
C LYS A 31 -12.33 3.21 -11.18
N GLY A 32 -11.59 3.88 -10.28
CA GLY A 32 -11.97 4.03 -8.87
C GLY A 32 -11.78 2.75 -8.03
N GLY A 33 -11.11 1.75 -8.58
CA GLY A 33 -10.71 0.55 -7.86
C GLY A 33 -9.53 0.83 -6.93
N VAL A 34 -9.49 0.10 -5.82
CA VAL A 34 -8.49 0.24 -4.76
C VAL A 34 -7.60 -1.00 -4.68
N LEU A 35 -6.30 -0.77 -4.55
CA LEU A 35 -5.29 -1.71 -4.09
C LEU A 35 -5.11 -1.55 -2.58
N VAL A 36 -5.09 -2.64 -1.84
CA VAL A 36 -4.80 -2.68 -0.41
C VAL A 36 -3.59 -3.57 -0.19
N VAL A 37 -2.58 -3.10 0.54
CA VAL A 37 -1.35 -3.84 0.83
C VAL A 37 -1.10 -3.83 2.33
N ASP A 38 -1.05 -5.01 2.96
CA ASP A 38 -0.62 -5.14 4.35
C ASP A 38 0.90 -5.34 4.42
N MET A 39 1.59 -4.46 5.12
CA MET A 39 3.06 -4.41 5.27
C MET A 39 3.46 -4.54 6.75
N LEU A 40 4.64 -5.09 7.05
CA LEU A 40 5.22 -5.07 8.40
C LEU A 40 6.03 -3.80 8.53
N ASN A 41 5.69 -3.00 9.53
CA ASN A 41 6.31 -1.70 9.76
C ASN A 41 7.81 -1.81 10.07
N SER A 42 8.25 -2.96 10.63
CA SER A 42 9.66 -3.22 10.93
C SER A 42 10.50 -3.67 9.73
N ASP A 43 9.90 -3.96 8.55
CA ASP A 43 10.68 -4.21 7.34
C ASP A 43 11.32 -2.89 6.88
N ARG A 44 12.66 -2.85 6.84
CA ARG A 44 13.45 -1.68 6.41
C ARG A 44 13.12 -1.22 4.99
N ARG A 45 12.50 -2.07 4.16
CA ARG A 45 12.12 -1.78 2.77
C ARG A 45 10.70 -1.22 2.65
N CYS A 46 9.93 -1.15 3.75
CA CYS A 46 8.55 -0.68 3.76
C CYS A 46 8.41 0.71 3.09
N ALA A 47 9.29 1.65 3.45
CA ALA A 47 9.31 2.98 2.82
C ALA A 47 9.52 2.92 1.29
N THR A 48 10.46 2.08 0.82
CA THR A 48 10.71 1.89 -0.62
C THR A 48 9.50 1.31 -1.34
N TYR A 49 8.77 0.38 -0.70
CA TYR A 49 7.57 -0.21 -1.29
C TYR A 49 6.45 0.82 -1.43
N ILE A 50 6.25 1.66 -0.41
CA ILE A 50 5.27 2.75 -0.43
C ILE A 50 5.60 3.76 -1.53
N THR A 51 6.87 4.15 -1.69
CA THR A 51 7.29 5.04 -2.78
C THR A 51 6.92 4.48 -4.15
N GLY A 52 7.19 3.19 -4.41
CA GLY A 52 6.84 2.56 -5.69
C GLY A 52 5.33 2.48 -5.94
N ILE A 53 4.52 2.35 -4.88
CA ILE A 53 3.05 2.40 -5.00
C ILE A 53 2.61 3.84 -5.30
N ARG A 54 3.15 4.84 -4.60
CA ARG A 54 2.86 6.27 -4.85
C ARG A 54 3.15 6.68 -6.29
N GLU A 55 4.33 6.33 -6.79
CA GLU A 55 4.72 6.58 -8.19
C GLU A 55 3.74 5.96 -9.19
N ARG A 56 3.18 4.78 -8.88
CA ARG A 56 2.29 4.09 -9.81
C ARG A 56 0.85 4.57 -9.76
N PHE A 57 0.40 5.07 -8.61
CA PHE A 57 -0.98 5.46 -8.36
C PHE A 57 -1.17 6.98 -8.31
N ASP A 58 -0.27 7.74 -8.96
CA ASP A 58 -0.32 9.19 -9.06
C ASP A 58 -0.48 9.87 -7.69
N ASP A 59 0.22 9.32 -6.68
CA ASP A 59 0.20 9.75 -5.28
C ASP A 59 -1.18 9.68 -4.57
N HIS A 60 -2.17 9.00 -5.17
CA HIS A 60 -3.45 8.67 -4.53
C HIS A 60 -3.31 7.48 -3.58
N VAL A 61 -2.46 7.65 -2.55
CA VAL A 61 -2.07 6.62 -1.60
C VAL A 61 -2.23 7.11 -0.17
N ILE A 62 -2.83 6.28 0.69
CA ILE A 62 -2.85 6.46 2.14
C ILE A 62 -2.11 5.29 2.75
N ALA A 63 -1.09 5.56 3.57
CA ALA A 63 -0.48 4.56 4.42
C ALA A 63 -0.96 4.76 5.86
N ILE A 64 -1.41 3.67 6.46
CA ILE A 64 -1.96 3.66 7.81
C ILE A 64 -1.08 2.80 8.69
N GLU A 65 -0.53 3.36 9.75
CA GLU A 65 0.12 2.57 10.78
C GLU A 65 -0.93 1.95 11.73
N ALA A 66 -0.87 0.63 11.90
CA ALA A 66 -1.63 -0.07 12.92
C ALA A 66 -0.77 -0.14 14.19
N GLU A 67 -1.19 0.56 15.24
CA GLU A 67 -0.48 0.58 16.53
C GLU A 67 -0.40 -0.82 17.17
N LEU A 68 -1.40 -1.67 16.92
CA LEU A 68 -1.42 -3.06 17.35
C LEU A 68 -0.76 -3.95 16.29
N PHE A 69 0.28 -4.67 16.72
CA PHE A 69 1.03 -5.69 15.96
C PHE A 69 2.06 -5.19 14.94
N GLY A 70 2.24 -3.88 14.79
CA GLY A 70 3.35 -3.32 14.01
C GLY A 70 3.19 -3.52 12.50
N ASN A 71 1.96 -3.58 12.01
CA ASN A 71 1.65 -3.61 10.59
C ASN A 71 1.33 -2.19 10.09
N ARG A 72 1.45 -2.02 8.78
CA ARG A 72 1.15 -0.79 8.05
C ARG A 72 0.32 -1.17 6.83
N VAL A 73 -0.90 -0.65 6.74
CA VAL A 73 -1.82 -0.93 5.65
C VAL A 73 -1.80 0.22 4.66
N VAL A 74 -1.55 -0.07 3.39
CA VAL A 74 -1.46 0.91 2.32
C VAL A 74 -2.65 0.76 1.38
N PHE A 75 -3.40 1.85 1.18
CA PHE A 75 -4.50 1.95 0.24
C PHE A 75 -4.07 2.81 -0.95
N ALA A 76 -4.27 2.33 -2.17
CA ALA A 76 -3.96 3.08 -3.39
C ALA A 76 -5.13 3.04 -4.38
N ASN A 77 -5.55 4.19 -4.91
CA ASN A 77 -6.75 4.31 -5.73
C ASN A 77 -6.43 4.70 -7.18
N THR A 78 -7.14 4.10 -8.14
CA THR A 78 -7.05 4.43 -9.59
C THR A 78 -7.95 5.60 -10.03
N GLY A 79 -8.72 6.18 -9.12
CA GLY A 79 -9.59 7.33 -9.35
C GLY A 79 -8.92 8.64 -8.95
N HIS A 80 -9.13 9.68 -9.77
CA HIS A 80 -8.59 11.04 -9.59
C HIS A 80 -9.27 11.84 -8.44
N SER A 81 -9.74 11.18 -7.39
CA SER A 81 -10.68 11.79 -6.44
C SER A 81 -10.45 11.32 -5.01
N TYR A 82 -9.19 11.22 -4.59
CA TYR A 82 -8.87 11.14 -3.17
C TYR A 82 -8.09 12.40 -2.76
N SER A 83 -8.75 13.29 -2.03
CA SER A 83 -8.21 14.54 -1.47
C SER A 83 -8.02 14.46 0.05
N GLY A 84 -7.89 13.25 0.60
CA GLY A 84 -7.58 13.04 2.01
C GLY A 84 -6.14 13.41 2.33
N PRO A 85 -5.78 13.53 3.63
CA PRO A 85 -4.42 13.85 4.04
C PRO A 85 -3.42 12.85 3.44
N GLN A 86 -2.35 13.38 2.85
CA GLN A 86 -1.26 12.61 2.23
C GLN A 86 -0.23 12.11 3.25
N ASP A 87 -0.35 12.60 4.49
CA ASP A 87 0.45 12.15 5.63
C ASP A 87 -0.01 10.77 6.10
N ASP A 88 0.92 10.00 6.67
CA ASP A 88 0.62 8.69 7.27
C ASP A 88 -0.47 8.87 8.35
N VAL A 89 -1.61 8.18 8.18
CA VAL A 89 -2.74 8.27 9.12
C VAL A 89 -2.54 7.21 10.20
N PHE A 90 -2.53 7.59 11.47
CA PHE A 90 -2.47 6.64 12.58
C PHE A 90 -3.89 6.27 13.01
N ILE A 91 -4.24 4.98 13.04
CA ILE A 91 -5.51 4.53 13.64
C ILE A 91 -5.24 4.20 15.11
N ASN A 92 -5.72 5.09 15.98
CA ASN A 92 -5.73 4.90 17.43
C ASN A 92 -6.96 4.04 17.80
N HIS A 93 -6.74 2.83 18.30
CA HIS A 93 -7.82 2.00 18.85
C HIS A 93 -8.00 2.39 20.32
N HIS A 94 -9.02 3.21 20.61
CA HIS A 94 -9.51 3.42 21.98
C HIS A 94 -10.14 2.15 22.57
#